data_AF-A0AAX2RBY6-F1
#
_entry.id   AF-A0AAX2RBY6-F1
#
_cell.length_a   1.000
_cell.length_b   1.000
_cell.length_c   1.000
_cell.angle_alpha   90.00
_cell.angle_beta   90.00
_cell.angle_gamma   90.00
#
_symmetry.space_group_name_H-M   'P 1'
#
loop_
_entity.id
_entity.type
_entity.pdbx_description
1 polymer ?
#
loop_
_entity_poly.entity_id
_entity_poly.type
_entity_poly.pdbx_seq_one_letter_code
_entity_poly.pdbx_strand_id
1 'polypeptide(L)'
;MTQENDKPSLSQLPPDLLGALVKFRSENGRTWRHRLLSGWLRAAFPGELQRLRNEFGPEWLTGLKDSEFDKLAAVARNGVGVRGHEVPEMVSEANYKGEFGNKRHLTRTERVIIPVSALAHMRGVCGERRGFTEDESGKRWFGNYEAGEWEKFKADLAQNGMSEPVTINIDVGEEVCIYEGNHRVQAALQSGWNVIAADIRYYGGAETTFEGGSFFRQTMARLEEDNVPKASSVRPRM
;
A
#
# COMPACT_ATOMS: atom_id res chain seq x y z
N MET A 1 -17.84 42.33 -10.95
CA MET A 1 -18.09 41.07 -10.23
C MET A 1 -16.86 40.19 -10.41
N THR A 2 -15.89 40.30 -9.50
CA THR A 2 -14.60 39.61 -9.60
C THR A 2 -14.72 38.23 -8.97
N GLN A 3 -14.36 37.21 -9.75
CA GLN A 3 -14.42 35.79 -9.40
C GLN A 3 -13.47 35.50 -8.22
N GLU A 4 -14.03 35.20 -7.05
CA GLU A 4 -13.26 35.00 -5.81
C GLU A 4 -12.94 33.53 -5.49
N ASN A 5 -13.21 32.56 -6.38
CA ASN A 5 -13.25 31.13 -5.98
C ASN A 5 -12.40 30.12 -6.77
N ASP A 6 -11.49 30.53 -7.65
CA ASP A 6 -10.63 29.57 -8.40
C ASP A 6 -9.16 29.60 -7.96
N LYS A 7 -8.89 29.65 -6.65
CA LYS A 7 -7.51 29.40 -6.16
C LYS A 7 -7.30 27.88 -6.03
N PRO A 8 -6.30 27.28 -6.72
CA PRO A 8 -6.10 25.84 -6.77
C PRO A 8 -5.78 25.26 -5.38
N SER A 9 -6.42 24.13 -5.09
CA SER A 9 -6.22 23.34 -3.87
C SER A 9 -4.84 22.67 -3.85
N LEU A 10 -4.33 22.31 -2.66
CA LEU A 10 -3.03 21.63 -2.53
C LEU A 10 -2.92 20.35 -3.38
N SER A 11 -4.02 19.63 -3.58
CA SER A 11 -4.10 18.41 -4.40
C SER A 11 -3.91 18.65 -5.89
N GLN A 12 -3.98 19.91 -6.35
CA GLN A 12 -3.80 20.29 -7.76
C GLN A 12 -2.38 20.81 -8.04
N LEU A 13 -1.52 20.85 -7.03
CA LEU A 13 -0.12 21.23 -7.22
C LEU A 13 0.65 20.12 -7.95
N PRO A 14 1.58 20.49 -8.85
CA PRO A 14 2.59 19.59 -9.36
C PRO A 14 3.33 18.85 -8.21
N PRO A 15 3.66 17.55 -8.36
CA PRO A 15 4.24 16.74 -7.28
C PRO A 15 5.55 17.28 -6.71
N ASP A 16 6.39 17.90 -7.55
CA ASP A 16 7.63 18.58 -7.18
C ASP A 16 7.38 19.78 -6.26
N LEU A 17 6.42 20.63 -6.62
CA LEU A 17 6.04 21.81 -5.84
C LEU A 17 5.36 21.42 -4.52
N LEU A 18 4.49 20.39 -4.56
CA LEU A 18 3.84 19.86 -3.37
C LEU A 18 4.88 19.26 -2.40
N GLY A 19 5.82 18.46 -2.91
CA GLY A 19 6.90 17.87 -2.12
C GLY A 19 7.77 18.93 -1.44
N ALA A 20 8.15 19.97 -2.17
CA ALA A 20 8.92 21.09 -1.61
C ALA A 20 8.16 21.82 -0.49
N LEU A 21 6.86 22.06 -0.67
CA LEU A 21 6.02 22.74 0.32
C LEU A 21 5.80 21.89 1.58
N VAL A 22 5.52 20.59 1.41
CA VAL A 22 5.35 19.65 2.53
C VAL A 22 6.64 19.53 3.34
N LYS A 23 7.79 19.41 2.66
CA LYS A 23 9.11 19.38 3.29
C LYS A 23 9.40 20.69 4.05
N PHE A 24 9.15 21.84 3.44
CA PHE A 24 9.36 23.13 4.11
C PHE A 24 8.49 23.27 5.37
N ARG A 25 7.24 22.79 5.32
CA ARG A 25 6.33 22.78 6.47
C ARG A 25 6.84 21.88 7.60
N SER A 26 7.32 20.67 7.29
CA SER A 26 7.83 19.75 8.33
C SER A 26 9.07 20.31 9.04
N GLU A 27 9.96 20.96 8.31
CA GLU A 27 11.18 21.58 8.86
C GLU A 27 10.91 22.83 9.71
N ASN A 28 9.82 23.56 9.46
CA ASN A 28 9.54 24.86 10.08
C ASN A 28 8.33 24.87 11.03
N GLY A 29 7.64 23.73 11.17
CA GLY A 29 6.54 23.51 12.09
C GLY A 29 5.44 24.57 11.97
N ARG A 30 4.81 24.96 13.08
CA ARG A 30 3.67 25.91 13.09
C ARG A 30 3.97 27.29 12.50
N THR A 31 5.25 27.66 12.37
CA THR A 31 5.68 28.98 11.86
C THR A 31 5.98 28.98 10.35
N TRP A 32 5.77 27.85 9.68
CA TRP A 32 6.14 27.65 8.28
C TRP A 32 5.59 28.74 7.34
N ARG A 33 4.32 29.15 7.49
CA ARG A 33 3.73 30.20 6.64
C ARG A 33 4.46 31.52 6.76
N HIS A 34 4.73 31.95 8.00
CA HIS A 34 5.40 33.21 8.27
C HIS A 34 6.84 33.21 7.74
N ARG A 35 7.55 32.08 7.90
CA ARG A 35 8.91 31.90 7.39
C ARG A 35 8.97 31.85 5.87
N LEU A 36 8.03 31.15 5.24
CA LEU A 36 7.94 31.07 3.78
C LEU A 36 7.67 32.45 3.18
N LEU A 37 6.70 33.17 3.71
CA LEU A 37 6.36 34.54 3.30
C LEU A 37 7.55 35.50 3.48
N SER A 38 8.21 35.45 4.64
CA SER A 38 9.38 36.27 4.93
C SER A 38 10.55 35.97 3.99
N GLY A 39 10.77 34.69 3.66
CA GLY A 39 11.80 34.30 2.69
C GLY A 39 11.45 34.65 1.25
N TRP A 40 10.16 34.66 0.88
CA TRP A 40 9.72 35.18 -0.42
C TRP A 40 10.01 36.67 -0.57
N LEU A 41 9.77 37.48 0.46
CA LEU A 41 10.10 38.90 0.44
C LEU A 41 11.62 39.15 0.28
N ARG A 42 12.45 38.24 0.80
CA ARG A 42 13.91 38.32 0.75
C ARG A 42 14.55 37.55 -0.41
N ALA A 43 13.73 36.92 -1.28
CA ALA A 43 14.20 35.99 -2.31
C ALA A 43 15.14 34.88 -1.79
N ALA A 44 14.92 34.42 -0.55
CA ALA A 44 15.81 33.50 0.16
C ALA A 44 15.64 32.02 -0.24
N PHE A 45 14.60 31.67 -0.99
CA PHE A 45 14.26 30.29 -1.36
C PHE A 45 14.19 30.15 -2.89
N PRO A 46 15.32 29.93 -3.57
CA PRO A 46 15.33 29.64 -5.01
C PRO A 46 14.73 28.26 -5.31
N GLY A 47 14.49 27.96 -6.59
CA GLY A 47 14.00 26.65 -7.03
C GLY A 47 12.48 26.50 -6.92
N GLU A 48 12.01 25.37 -6.42
CA GLU A 48 10.60 24.96 -6.38
C GLU A 48 9.75 25.92 -5.52
N LEU A 49 10.28 26.40 -4.40
CA LEU A 49 9.58 27.39 -3.56
C LEU A 49 9.51 28.78 -4.21
N GLN A 50 10.46 29.12 -5.09
CA GLN A 50 10.40 30.33 -5.91
C GLN A 50 9.38 30.19 -7.04
N ARG A 51 9.32 29.03 -7.68
CA ARG A 51 8.29 28.71 -8.67
C ARG A 51 6.90 28.76 -8.06
N LEU A 52 6.71 28.19 -6.87
CA LEU A 52 5.45 28.28 -6.13
C LEU A 52 5.02 29.73 -5.88
N ARG A 53 5.97 30.62 -5.53
CA ARG A 53 5.70 32.06 -5.41
C ARG A 53 5.29 32.67 -6.74
N ASN A 54 6.01 32.38 -7.82
CA ASN A 54 5.79 32.98 -9.13
C ASN A 54 4.46 32.53 -9.75
N GLU A 55 4.07 31.28 -9.52
CA GLU A 55 2.87 30.68 -10.09
C GLU A 55 1.60 31.01 -9.29
N PHE A 56 1.66 31.03 -7.95
CA PHE A 56 0.47 31.15 -7.09
C PHE A 56 0.43 32.40 -6.21
N GLY A 57 1.57 33.03 -5.96
CA GLY A 57 1.69 34.27 -5.20
C GLY A 57 1.49 34.14 -3.67
N PRO A 58 1.83 35.21 -2.91
CA PRO A 58 1.69 35.26 -1.44
C PRO A 58 0.26 35.07 -0.92
N GLU A 59 -0.74 35.58 -1.64
CA GLU A 59 -2.15 35.55 -1.23
C GLU A 59 -2.80 34.16 -1.38
N TRP A 60 -2.13 33.23 -2.06
CA TRP A 60 -2.56 31.85 -2.10
C TRP A 60 -2.19 31.13 -0.79
N LEU A 61 -1.01 31.40 -0.21
CA LEU A 61 -0.59 30.82 1.07
C LEU A 61 -1.55 31.13 2.22
N THR A 62 -2.19 32.31 2.21
CA THR A 62 -3.15 32.73 3.24
C THR A 62 -4.46 31.96 3.17
N GLY A 63 -4.81 31.41 1.99
CA GLY A 63 -6.00 30.58 1.81
C GLY A 63 -5.83 29.13 2.24
N LEU A 64 -4.59 28.65 2.35
CA LEU A 64 -4.29 27.26 2.68
C LEU A 64 -4.58 26.92 4.14
N LYS A 65 -5.41 25.90 4.36
CA LYS A 65 -5.73 25.42 5.71
C LYS A 65 -4.80 24.28 6.10
N ASP A 66 -4.37 24.23 7.37
CA ASP A 66 -3.55 23.10 7.85
C ASP A 66 -4.29 21.76 7.71
N SER A 67 -5.62 21.78 7.80
CA SER A 67 -6.47 20.61 7.53
C SER A 67 -6.31 20.03 6.12
N GLU A 68 -5.88 20.81 5.13
CA GLU A 68 -5.64 20.31 3.78
C GLU A 68 -4.32 19.52 3.72
N PHE A 69 -3.32 19.92 4.49
CA PHE A 69 -2.11 19.12 4.71
C PHE A 69 -2.42 17.87 5.52
N ASP A 70 -3.34 17.94 6.49
CA ASP A 70 -3.76 16.76 7.25
C ASP A 70 -4.57 15.78 6.38
N LYS A 71 -5.39 16.28 5.45
CA LYS A 71 -6.06 15.47 4.42
C LYS A 71 -5.04 14.84 3.47
N LEU A 72 -4.05 15.59 3.01
CA LEU A 72 -2.96 15.03 2.21
C LEU A 72 -2.11 14.05 3.01
N ALA A 73 -1.90 14.28 4.30
CA ALA A 73 -1.20 13.34 5.19
C ALA A 73 -2.06 12.11 5.49
N ALA A 74 -3.39 12.21 5.49
CA ALA A 74 -4.30 11.08 5.61
C ALA A 74 -4.36 10.28 4.30
N VAL A 75 -4.39 10.95 3.15
CA VAL A 75 -4.23 10.32 1.82
C VAL A 75 -2.84 9.70 1.69
N ALA A 76 -1.80 10.37 2.20
CA ALA A 76 -0.46 9.84 2.27
C ALA A 76 -0.34 8.78 3.35
N ARG A 77 -1.15 8.72 4.42
CA ARG A 77 -1.20 7.55 5.32
C ARG A 77 -1.89 6.37 4.64
N ASN A 78 -2.86 6.64 3.79
CA ASN A 78 -3.41 5.67 2.85
C ASN A 78 -2.44 5.34 1.68
N GLY A 79 -1.32 6.08 1.57
CA GLY A 79 -0.25 5.90 0.57
C GLY A 79 1.14 5.70 1.19
N VAL A 80 1.24 5.58 2.52
CA VAL A 80 2.45 5.23 3.26
C VAL A 80 2.33 3.73 3.26
N GLY A 81 3.21 3.11 2.50
CA GLY A 81 3.16 1.68 2.33
C GLY A 81 3.10 0.97 3.68
N VAL A 82 2.35 -0.13 3.73
CA VAL A 82 2.33 -1.02 4.90
C VAL A 82 3.77 -1.34 5.28
N ARG A 83 4.11 -1.20 6.56
CA ARG A 83 5.45 -1.37 7.14
C ARG A 83 5.67 -2.74 7.76
N GLY A 84 4.67 -3.61 7.69
CA GLY A 84 4.79 -5.03 8.03
C GLY A 84 4.43 -5.39 9.46
N HIS A 85 3.95 -4.43 10.26
CA HIS A 85 3.65 -4.62 11.69
C HIS A 85 2.26 -4.10 12.09
N GLU A 86 1.48 -3.67 11.11
CA GLU A 86 0.11 -3.25 11.29
C GLU A 86 -0.79 -4.43 11.71
N VAL A 87 -1.96 -4.09 12.22
CA VAL A 87 -2.98 -5.09 12.57
C VAL A 87 -3.65 -5.56 11.27
N PRO A 88 -3.88 -6.88 11.09
CA PRO A 88 -4.68 -7.37 9.98
C PRO A 88 -6.08 -6.74 9.98
N GLU A 89 -6.47 -6.11 8.88
CA GLU A 89 -7.76 -5.43 8.78
C GLU A 89 -8.29 -5.32 7.36
N MET A 90 -9.61 -5.18 7.24
CA MET A 90 -10.29 -4.79 6.01
C MET A 90 -10.25 -3.27 5.89
N VAL A 91 -9.50 -2.76 4.91
CA VAL A 91 -9.36 -1.31 4.66
C VAL A 91 -10.57 -0.79 3.87
N SER A 92 -11.01 -1.53 2.85
CA SER A 92 -12.21 -1.17 2.08
C SER A 92 -12.78 -2.36 1.34
N GLU A 93 -14.09 -2.37 1.10
CA GLU A 93 -14.78 -3.34 0.24
C GLU A 93 -15.70 -2.62 -0.75
N ALA A 94 -15.85 -3.20 -1.96
CA ALA A 94 -16.84 -2.77 -2.93
C ALA A 94 -17.45 -3.98 -3.64
N ASN A 95 -18.75 -3.90 -3.93
CA ASN A 95 -19.49 -4.93 -4.65
C ASN A 95 -20.01 -4.37 -5.97
N TYR A 96 -20.08 -5.23 -6.98
CA TYR A 96 -20.44 -4.89 -8.34
C TYR A 96 -21.48 -5.87 -8.86
N LYS A 97 -22.32 -5.39 -9.77
CA LYS A 97 -23.26 -6.27 -10.46
C LYS A 97 -22.50 -7.18 -11.42
N GLY A 98 -22.67 -8.48 -11.28
CA GLY A 98 -22.13 -9.47 -12.19
C GLY A 98 -23.02 -10.71 -12.24
N GLU A 99 -22.53 -11.73 -12.94
CA GLU A 99 -23.25 -12.99 -13.15
C GLU A 99 -22.39 -14.12 -12.59
N PHE A 100 -23.02 -14.99 -11.79
CA PHE A 100 -22.33 -16.14 -11.20
C PHE A 100 -21.82 -17.06 -12.30
N GLY A 101 -20.56 -17.51 -12.20
CA GLY A 101 -19.91 -18.34 -13.22
C GLY A 101 -19.18 -17.56 -14.32
N ASN A 102 -19.49 -16.27 -14.51
CA ASN A 102 -18.86 -15.46 -15.55
C ASN A 102 -17.55 -14.82 -15.07
N LYS A 103 -16.43 -15.48 -15.34
CA LYS A 103 -15.06 -15.06 -14.94
C LYS A 103 -14.61 -13.69 -15.49
N ARG A 104 -15.34 -13.09 -16.43
CA ARG A 104 -15.05 -11.74 -16.92
C ARG A 104 -15.70 -10.64 -16.08
N HIS A 105 -16.63 -10.99 -15.20
CA HIS A 105 -17.35 -10.04 -14.37
C HIS A 105 -16.66 -9.90 -13.02
N LEU A 106 -16.01 -8.77 -12.79
CA LEU A 106 -15.58 -8.38 -11.44
C LEU A 106 -16.83 -8.16 -10.59
N THR A 107 -17.01 -8.98 -9.55
CA THR A 107 -18.19 -8.94 -8.66
C THR A 107 -17.90 -8.32 -7.31
N ARG A 108 -16.65 -8.36 -6.85
CA ARG A 108 -16.25 -7.77 -5.57
C ARG A 108 -14.77 -7.40 -5.56
N THR A 109 -14.43 -6.35 -4.81
CA THR A 109 -13.04 -5.99 -4.46
C THR A 109 -12.90 -5.77 -2.97
N GLU A 110 -11.75 -6.16 -2.44
CA GLU A 110 -11.37 -5.96 -1.03
C GLU A 110 -9.93 -5.46 -0.97
N ARG A 111 -9.71 -4.34 -0.30
CA ARG A 111 -8.37 -3.89 0.08
C ARG A 111 -8.15 -4.23 1.54
N VAL A 112 -7.08 -4.95 1.82
CA VAL A 112 -6.82 -5.52 3.15
C VAL A 112 -5.36 -5.37 3.55
N ILE A 113 -5.12 -5.39 4.85
CA ILE A 113 -3.84 -5.71 5.46
C ILE A 113 -3.95 -7.16 5.92
N ILE A 114 -3.19 -8.07 5.32
CA ILE A 114 -3.30 -9.51 5.52
C ILE A 114 -1.98 -10.10 6.07
N PRO A 115 -2.01 -11.13 6.94
CA PRO A 115 -0.80 -11.80 7.39
C PRO A 115 0.02 -12.35 6.23
N VAL A 116 1.32 -12.10 6.22
CA VAL A 116 2.20 -12.60 5.16
C VAL A 116 2.23 -14.14 5.15
N SER A 117 2.08 -14.76 6.32
CA SER A 117 1.97 -16.22 6.47
C SER A 117 0.80 -16.82 5.68
N ALA A 118 -0.32 -16.10 5.56
CA ALA A 118 -1.46 -16.55 4.77
C ALA A 118 -1.14 -16.63 3.26
N LEU A 119 -0.23 -15.78 2.79
CA LEU A 119 0.18 -15.72 1.38
C LEU A 119 1.41 -16.57 1.07
N ALA A 120 2.15 -16.98 2.10
CA ALA A 120 3.47 -17.63 1.98
C ALA A 120 3.46 -18.93 1.17
N HIS A 121 2.31 -19.60 1.07
CA HIS A 121 2.14 -20.86 0.33
C HIS A 121 1.29 -20.74 -0.93
N MET A 122 0.68 -19.57 -1.18
CA MET A 122 -0.13 -19.36 -2.38
C MET A 122 0.74 -19.38 -3.63
N ARG A 123 0.24 -19.94 -4.75
CA ARG A 123 0.99 -19.93 -6.01
C ARG A 123 0.86 -18.59 -6.72
N GLY A 124 1.92 -18.19 -7.42
CA GLY A 124 1.87 -17.08 -8.38
C GLY A 124 1.40 -17.58 -9.74
N VAL A 125 0.60 -16.78 -10.47
CA VAL A 125 0.03 -17.17 -11.78
C VAL A 125 1.12 -17.49 -12.83
N CYS A 126 2.27 -16.82 -12.75
CA CYS A 126 3.36 -16.97 -13.73
C CYS A 126 4.45 -17.98 -13.32
N GLY A 127 4.18 -18.90 -12.38
CA GLY A 127 5.14 -19.94 -12.00
C GLY A 127 6.44 -19.40 -11.38
N GLU A 128 6.36 -18.24 -10.74
CA GLU A 128 7.52 -17.49 -10.23
C GLU A 128 8.31 -18.33 -9.22
N ARG A 129 9.65 -18.29 -9.35
CA ARG A 129 10.56 -19.03 -8.46
C ARG A 129 10.75 -18.28 -7.15
N ARG A 130 10.42 -18.93 -6.03
CA ARG A 130 10.59 -18.40 -4.67
C ARG A 130 11.94 -18.82 -4.07
N GLY A 131 13.02 -18.47 -4.75
CA GLY A 131 14.36 -18.84 -4.34
C GLY A 131 15.42 -18.21 -5.21
N PHE A 132 16.65 -18.20 -4.70
CA PHE A 132 17.80 -17.78 -5.48
C PHE A 132 18.17 -18.84 -6.51
N THR A 133 18.44 -18.40 -7.73
CA THR A 133 19.05 -19.21 -8.79
C THR A 133 20.40 -18.61 -9.17
N GLU A 134 21.31 -19.45 -9.64
CA GLU A 134 22.61 -19.01 -10.15
C GLU A 134 22.62 -19.21 -11.67
N ASP A 135 23.13 -18.22 -12.40
CA ASP A 135 23.36 -18.35 -13.84
C ASP A 135 24.74 -18.95 -14.16
N GLU A 136 25.00 -19.23 -15.43
CA GLU A 136 26.27 -19.82 -15.89
C GLU A 136 27.51 -18.95 -15.57
N SER A 137 27.31 -17.66 -15.27
CA SER A 137 28.37 -16.73 -14.89
C SER A 137 28.62 -16.65 -13.37
N GLY A 138 27.87 -17.43 -12.58
CA GLY A 138 27.95 -17.42 -11.11
C GLY A 138 27.17 -16.28 -10.46
N LYS A 139 26.38 -15.50 -11.22
CA LYS A 139 25.56 -14.44 -10.63
C LYS A 139 24.29 -15.03 -10.04
N ARG A 140 23.92 -14.53 -8.87
CA ARG A 140 22.73 -14.96 -8.13
C ARG A 140 21.56 -14.04 -8.42
N TRP A 141 20.40 -14.64 -8.65
CA TRP A 141 19.15 -13.97 -9.01
C TRP A 141 18.01 -14.45 -8.13
N PHE A 142 17.11 -13.55 -7.71
CA PHE A 142 15.84 -13.90 -7.08
C PHE A 142 14.69 -13.50 -8.01
N GLY A 143 14.07 -14.48 -8.68
CA GLY A 143 13.17 -14.17 -9.79
C GLY A 143 13.91 -13.37 -10.88
N ASN A 144 13.48 -12.12 -11.11
CA ASN A 144 14.09 -11.22 -12.10
C ASN A 144 15.09 -10.23 -11.50
N TYR A 145 15.39 -10.30 -10.20
CA TYR A 145 16.30 -9.37 -9.52
C TYR A 145 17.68 -9.98 -9.39
N GLU A 146 18.73 -9.27 -9.80
CA GLU A 146 20.09 -9.64 -9.41
C GLU A 146 20.21 -9.51 -7.88
N ALA A 147 21.02 -10.33 -7.21
CA ALA A 147 21.09 -10.38 -5.74
C ALA A 147 21.33 -9.00 -5.10
N GLY A 148 22.16 -8.14 -5.72
CA GLY A 148 22.36 -6.78 -5.23
C GLY A 148 21.13 -5.88 -5.35
N GLU A 149 20.31 -6.06 -6.39
CA GLU A 149 19.04 -5.36 -6.58
C GLU A 149 17.97 -5.87 -5.62
N TRP A 150 17.97 -7.17 -5.33
CA TRP A 150 17.08 -7.76 -4.33
C TRP A 150 17.31 -7.20 -2.93
N GLU A 151 18.57 -7.05 -2.52
CA GLU A 151 18.89 -6.43 -1.23
C GLU A 151 18.51 -4.95 -1.19
N LYS A 152 18.68 -4.20 -2.29
CA LYS A 152 18.20 -2.82 -2.40
C LYS A 152 16.67 -2.74 -2.27
N PHE A 153 15.96 -3.66 -2.91
CA PHE A 153 14.50 -3.73 -2.83
C PHE A 153 14.00 -4.00 -1.41
N LYS A 154 14.63 -4.95 -0.69
CA LYS A 154 14.32 -5.18 0.74
C LYS A 154 14.64 -3.97 1.62
N ALA A 155 15.77 -3.30 1.38
CA ALA A 155 16.12 -2.09 2.10
C ALA A 155 15.12 -0.95 1.85
N ASP A 156 14.66 -0.79 0.61
CA ASP A 156 13.62 0.16 0.24
C ASP A 156 12.30 -0.14 0.94
N LEU A 157 11.86 -1.41 0.95
CA LEU A 157 10.68 -1.83 1.70
C LEU A 157 10.80 -1.50 3.19
N ALA A 158 11.94 -1.80 3.82
CA ALA A 158 12.16 -1.50 5.23
C ALA A 158 12.14 0.01 5.53
N GLN A 159 12.64 0.83 4.61
CA GLN A 159 12.73 2.28 4.78
C GLN A 159 11.40 2.99 4.49
N ASN A 160 10.74 2.61 3.40
CA ASN A 160 9.64 3.36 2.79
C ASN A 160 8.29 2.65 2.93
N GLY A 161 8.28 1.38 3.33
CA GLY A 161 7.08 0.54 3.34
C GLY A 161 6.73 0.06 1.93
N MET A 162 5.66 -0.72 1.82
CA MET A 162 5.18 -1.24 0.54
C MET A 162 4.12 -0.35 -0.09
N SER A 163 4.48 0.44 -1.10
CA SER A 163 3.57 1.36 -1.79
C SER A 163 2.48 0.66 -2.62
N GLU A 164 2.78 -0.50 -3.17
CA GLU A 164 1.86 -1.24 -4.05
C GLU A 164 1.37 -2.54 -3.38
N PRO A 165 0.04 -2.76 -3.29
CA PRO A 165 -0.52 -3.96 -2.68
C PRO A 165 -0.35 -5.19 -3.58
N VAL A 166 -0.23 -6.37 -2.97
CA VAL A 166 -0.25 -7.66 -3.69
C VAL A 166 -1.62 -7.84 -4.34
N THR A 167 -1.67 -8.18 -5.62
CA THR A 167 -2.94 -8.41 -6.32
C THR A 167 -3.28 -9.90 -6.27
N ILE A 168 -4.46 -10.23 -5.76
CA ILE A 168 -5.00 -11.58 -5.70
C ILE A 168 -6.27 -11.61 -6.54
N ASN A 169 -6.27 -12.39 -7.61
CA ASN A 169 -7.48 -12.62 -8.40
C ASN A 169 -8.08 -13.97 -8.03
N ILE A 170 -9.39 -13.99 -7.85
CA ILE A 170 -10.14 -15.17 -7.47
C ILE A 170 -11.25 -15.38 -8.49
N ASP A 171 -11.05 -16.37 -9.35
CA ASP A 171 -12.03 -16.82 -10.31
C ASP A 171 -12.88 -17.95 -9.73
N VAL A 172 -14.18 -17.91 -10.01
CA VAL A 172 -15.11 -18.94 -9.53
C VAL A 172 -14.71 -20.32 -10.05
N GLY A 173 -14.53 -21.26 -9.12
CA GLY A 173 -14.12 -22.64 -9.40
C GLY A 173 -12.64 -22.82 -9.73
N GLU A 174 -11.80 -21.81 -9.56
CA GLU A 174 -10.34 -21.91 -9.72
C GLU A 174 -9.61 -21.81 -8.38
N GLU A 175 -8.33 -22.20 -8.39
CA GLU A 175 -7.45 -22.04 -7.23
C GLU A 175 -7.10 -20.57 -7.00
N VAL A 176 -7.16 -20.13 -5.74
CA VAL A 176 -6.74 -18.78 -5.35
C VAL A 176 -5.25 -18.60 -5.59
N CYS A 177 -4.89 -17.67 -6.48
CA CYS A 177 -3.50 -17.41 -6.84
C CYS A 177 -3.14 -15.92 -6.64
N ILE A 178 -1.86 -15.67 -6.39
CA ILE A 178 -1.31 -14.31 -6.44
C ILE A 178 -1.13 -13.95 -7.92
N TYR A 179 -1.86 -12.93 -8.37
CA TYR A 179 -1.78 -12.44 -9.74
C TYR A 179 -0.55 -11.56 -9.93
N GLU A 180 -0.22 -10.73 -8.93
CA GLU A 180 0.89 -9.79 -8.97
C GLU A 180 1.46 -9.55 -7.56
N GLY A 181 2.77 -9.31 -7.45
CA GLY A 181 3.39 -8.98 -6.17
C GLY A 181 3.87 -10.19 -5.36
N ASN A 182 4.09 -11.35 -5.99
CA ASN A 182 4.66 -12.50 -5.29
C ASN A 182 6.09 -12.24 -4.76
N HIS A 183 6.90 -11.50 -5.53
CA HIS A 183 8.22 -11.03 -5.06
C HIS A 183 8.09 -10.12 -3.82
N ARG A 184 7.04 -9.30 -3.73
CA ARG A 184 6.72 -8.47 -2.56
C ARG A 184 6.43 -9.32 -1.32
N VAL A 185 5.65 -10.40 -1.46
CA VAL A 185 5.41 -11.37 -0.37
C VAL A 185 6.72 -11.99 0.11
N GLN A 186 7.61 -12.42 -0.80
CA GLN A 186 8.89 -13.03 -0.43
C GLN A 186 9.85 -12.05 0.23
N ALA A 187 9.91 -10.82 -0.25
CA ALA A 187 10.70 -9.77 0.36
C ALA A 187 10.19 -9.44 1.77
N ALA A 188 8.88 -9.37 1.97
CA ALA A 188 8.25 -9.19 3.28
C ALA A 188 8.61 -10.32 4.25
N LEU A 189 8.49 -11.59 3.83
CA LEU A 189 8.90 -12.76 4.63
C LEU A 189 10.37 -12.68 5.04
N GLN A 190 11.27 -12.43 4.08
CA GLN A 190 12.71 -12.33 4.35
C GLN A 190 13.08 -11.12 5.22
N SER A 191 12.23 -10.10 5.25
CA SER A 191 12.41 -8.89 6.06
C SER A 191 11.73 -8.98 7.43
N GLY A 192 11.12 -10.12 7.78
CA GLY A 192 10.48 -10.34 9.07
C GLY A 192 9.14 -9.59 9.24
N TRP A 193 8.47 -9.27 8.14
CA TRP A 193 7.15 -8.64 8.19
C TRP A 193 6.07 -9.65 8.56
N ASN A 194 5.14 -9.22 9.40
CA ASN A 194 3.99 -10.02 9.84
C ASN A 194 2.79 -9.84 8.90
N VAL A 195 2.63 -8.65 8.31
CA VAL A 195 1.50 -8.31 7.43
C VAL A 195 1.94 -7.62 6.14
N ILE A 196 1.05 -7.58 5.16
CA ILE A 196 1.26 -6.93 3.85
C ILE A 196 -0.08 -6.41 3.30
N ALA A 197 -0.04 -5.35 2.50
CA ALA A 197 -1.22 -4.87 1.79
C ALA A 197 -1.59 -5.82 0.64
N ALA A 198 -2.87 -6.11 0.47
CA ALA A 198 -3.40 -6.87 -0.66
C ALA A 198 -4.67 -6.24 -1.25
N ASP A 199 -4.80 -6.33 -2.57
CA ASP A 199 -6.01 -6.03 -3.35
C ASP A 199 -6.58 -7.35 -3.87
N ILE A 200 -7.69 -7.80 -3.29
CA ILE A 200 -8.35 -9.06 -3.61
C ILE A 200 -9.52 -8.75 -4.54
N ARG A 201 -9.55 -9.41 -5.70
CA ARG A 201 -10.54 -9.20 -6.75
C ARG A 201 -11.26 -10.51 -7.03
N TYR A 202 -12.58 -10.50 -6.87
CA TYR A 202 -13.43 -11.66 -7.09
C TYR A 202 -14.14 -11.54 -8.43
N TYR A 203 -14.07 -12.61 -9.22
CA TYR A 203 -14.66 -12.68 -10.55
C TYR A 203 -15.72 -13.78 -10.62
N GLY A 204 -16.81 -13.50 -11.33
CA GLY A 204 -17.90 -14.45 -11.56
C GLY A 204 -18.63 -14.90 -10.29
N GLY A 205 -18.68 -14.04 -9.26
CA GLY A 205 -19.34 -14.36 -7.99
C GLY A 205 -18.51 -15.25 -7.07
N ALA A 206 -17.19 -15.34 -7.28
CA ALA A 206 -16.29 -16.21 -6.52
C ALA A 206 -16.33 -15.98 -5.01
N GLU A 207 -16.68 -14.77 -4.55
CA GLU A 207 -16.82 -14.42 -3.14
C GLU A 207 -17.80 -15.35 -2.40
N THR A 208 -18.83 -15.84 -3.11
CA THR A 208 -19.86 -16.75 -2.57
C THR A 208 -19.34 -18.15 -2.26
N THR A 209 -18.14 -18.49 -2.71
CA THR A 209 -17.51 -19.79 -2.44
C THR A 209 -16.74 -19.82 -1.11
N PHE A 210 -16.56 -18.65 -0.49
CA PHE A 210 -15.91 -18.51 0.81
C PHE A 210 -16.96 -18.37 1.92
N GLU A 211 -16.68 -19.00 3.06
CA GLU A 211 -17.48 -18.81 4.26
C GLU A 211 -17.42 -17.33 4.70
N GLY A 212 -18.57 -16.71 4.94
CA GLY A 212 -18.65 -15.27 5.22
C GLY A 212 -18.42 -14.36 4.01
N GLY A 213 -18.39 -14.92 2.79
CA GLY A 213 -18.35 -14.16 1.54
C GLY A 213 -17.01 -13.46 1.25
N SER A 214 -15.92 -13.89 1.89
CA SER A 214 -14.62 -13.23 1.78
C SER A 214 -13.46 -14.19 2.07
N PHE A 215 -12.50 -14.25 1.14
CA PHE A 215 -11.23 -14.94 1.32
C PHE A 215 -10.47 -14.40 2.53
N PHE A 216 -10.43 -13.08 2.71
CA PHE A 216 -9.74 -12.46 3.84
C PHE A 216 -10.37 -12.89 5.18
N ARG A 217 -11.69 -12.75 5.33
CA ARG A 217 -12.37 -13.12 6.60
C ARG A 217 -12.19 -14.60 6.91
N GLN A 218 -12.36 -15.48 5.93
CA GLN A 218 -12.17 -16.92 6.13
C GLN A 218 -10.72 -17.25 6.51
N THR A 219 -9.75 -16.60 5.88
CA THR A 219 -8.32 -16.73 6.21
C THR A 219 -8.04 -16.31 7.64
N MET A 220 -8.56 -15.17 8.07
CA MET A 220 -8.36 -14.67 9.44
C MET A 220 -8.96 -15.61 10.48
N ALA A 221 -10.18 -16.10 10.26
CA ALA A 221 -10.83 -17.06 11.15
C ALA A 221 -10.00 -18.34 11.33
N ARG A 222 -9.45 -18.90 10.23
CA ARG A 222 -8.58 -20.08 10.30
C ARG A 222 -7.30 -19.83 11.09
N LEU A 223 -6.67 -18.67 10.89
CA LEU A 223 -5.46 -18.31 11.64
C LEU A 223 -5.75 -18.10 13.13
N GLU A 224 -6.93 -17.60 13.49
CA GLU A 224 -7.35 -17.50 14.89
C GLU A 224 -7.56 -18.88 15.52
N GLU A 225 -8.20 -19.82 14.80
CA GLU A 225 -8.40 -21.21 15.24
C GLU A 225 -7.08 -21.95 15.48
N ASP A 226 -6.11 -21.81 14.57
CA ASP A 226 -4.79 -22.45 14.70
C ASP A 226 -3.96 -21.90 15.88
N ASN A 227 -4.25 -20.68 16.32
CA ASN A 227 -3.61 -20.04 17.47
C ASN A 227 -4.27 -20.37 18.83
N VAL A 228 -5.40 -21.08 18.85
CA VAL A 228 -6.00 -21.58 20.10
C VAL A 228 -5.15 -22.75 20.62
N PRO A 229 -4.61 -22.70 21.86
CA PRO A 229 -3.90 -23.82 22.42
C PRO A 229 -4.83 -25.04 22.44
N LYS A 230 -4.49 -26.09 21.68
CA LYS A 230 -5.19 -27.38 21.78
C LYS A 230 -5.05 -27.84 23.22
N ALA A 231 -6.12 -27.73 24.00
CA ALA A 231 -6.18 -28.26 25.35
C ALA A 231 -5.74 -29.72 25.27
N SER A 232 -4.60 -30.02 25.90
CA SER A 232 -4.01 -31.35 25.95
C SER A 232 -5.09 -32.32 26.43
N SER A 233 -5.56 -33.17 25.53
CA SER A 233 -6.36 -34.34 25.87
C SER A 233 -5.45 -35.33 26.57
N VAL A 234 -5.13 -35.04 27.83
CA VAL A 234 -4.60 -36.04 28.76
C VAL A 234 -5.75 -37.00 29.00
N ARG A 235 -5.77 -38.10 28.25
CA ARG A 235 -6.60 -39.26 28.58
C ARG A 235 -6.25 -39.67 30.01
N PRO A 236 -7.22 -39.83 30.92
CA PRO A 236 -6.95 -40.48 32.20
C PRO A 236 -6.45 -41.89 31.90
N ARG A 237 -5.25 -42.23 32.37
CA ARG A 237 -4.86 -43.64 32.46
C ARG A 237 -5.81 -44.29 33.47
N MET A 238 -6.65 -45.21 32.99
CA MET A 238 -7.23 -46.26 33.83
C MET A 238 -6.17 -47.31 34.12
#